data_AF-A0A257S2P0-F1
#
_entry.id   AF-A0A257S2P0-F1
#
_cell.length_a   1.000
_cell.length_b   1.000
_cell.length_c   1.000
_cell.angle_alpha   90.00
_cell.angle_beta   90.00
_cell.angle_gamma   90.00
#
_symmetry.space_group_name_H-M   'P 1'
#
loop_
_entity.id
_entity.type
_entity.pdbx_description
1 polymer ?
#
loop_
_entity_poly.entity_id
_entity_poly.type
_entity_poly.pdbx_seq_one_letter_code
_entity_poly.pdbx_strand_id
1 'polypeptide(L)'
;EAMVPAACQGIVGITVRAADTRLAELLAAIENHEAKAVSKAERALLAALDGSCRTPIGGYARLLPDGNLHLTGLTARPDGSFLLKRSETANAADAVRLGAELGASLRRDSPSDIFLD
;
A
#
# COMPACT_ATOMS: atom_id res chain seq x y z
N GLU A 1 9.43 -5.62 -12.13
CA GLU A 1 8.74 -6.87 -11.77
C GLU A 1 7.63 -7.15 -12.78
N ALA A 2 7.40 -8.42 -13.09
CA ALA A 2 6.39 -8.84 -14.06
C ALA A 2 4.95 -8.73 -13.51
N MET A 3 4.79 -8.88 -12.20
CA MET A 3 3.51 -8.78 -11.49
C MET A 3 3.73 -7.94 -10.24
N VAL A 4 2.98 -6.85 -10.07
CA VAL A 4 3.04 -6.06 -8.83
C VAL A 4 2.31 -6.83 -7.72
N PRO A 5 2.95 -7.09 -6.57
CA PRO A 5 2.30 -7.75 -5.44
C PRO A 5 0.99 -7.10 -5.00
N ALA A 6 0.14 -7.90 -4.36
CA ALA A 6 -0.96 -7.36 -3.58
C ALA A 6 -0.40 -6.52 -2.42
N ALA A 7 -1.09 -5.44 -2.08
CA ALA A 7 -0.71 -4.60 -0.94
C ALA A 7 -0.54 -5.45 0.33
N CYS A 8 0.58 -5.27 1.02
CA CYS A 8 1.00 -5.96 2.23
C CYS A 8 1.22 -7.48 2.08
N GLN A 9 1.41 -7.99 0.86
CA GLN A 9 1.74 -9.40 0.66
C GLN A 9 3.02 -9.77 1.42
N GLY A 10 2.93 -10.81 2.25
CA GLY A 10 4.04 -11.29 3.09
C GLY A 10 4.17 -10.60 4.45
N ILE A 11 3.39 -9.55 4.74
CA ILE A 11 3.39 -8.87 6.04
C ILE A 11 2.34 -9.51 6.97
N VAL A 12 2.76 -9.92 8.17
CA VAL A 12 1.84 -10.39 9.22
C VAL A 12 1.46 -9.21 10.12
N GLY A 13 0.18 -8.85 10.10
CA GLY A 13 -0.39 -7.84 11.00
C GLY A 13 -1.03 -8.49 12.23
N ILE A 14 -0.73 -7.95 13.41
CA ILE A 14 -1.37 -8.36 14.68
C ILE A 14 -2.33 -7.25 15.09
N THR A 15 -3.57 -7.60 15.40
CA THR A 15 -4.57 -6.66 15.91
C THR A 15 -4.80 -6.89 17.40
N VAL A 16 -4.98 -5.81 18.13
CA VAL A 16 -5.24 -5.81 19.57
C VAL A 16 -6.35 -4.80 19.88
N ARG A 17 -7.05 -4.99 21.00
CA ARG A 17 -8.01 -4.00 21.50
C ARG A 17 -7.29 -2.70 21.80
N ALA A 18 -7.85 -1.57 21.37
CA ALA A 18 -7.26 -0.25 21.57
C ALA A 18 -7.02 0.10 23.05
N ALA A 19 -7.83 -0.44 23.97
CA ALA A 19 -7.70 -0.22 25.40
C ALA A 19 -6.63 -1.09 26.09
N ASP A 20 -6.07 -2.09 25.41
CA ASP A 20 -5.09 -3.05 25.97
C ASP A 20 -3.66 -2.55 25.73
N THR A 21 -3.30 -1.45 26.40
CA THR A 21 -2.00 -0.78 26.21
C THR A 21 -0.83 -1.67 26.60
N ARG A 22 -1.01 -2.52 27.62
CA ARG A 22 0.01 -3.48 28.06
C ARG A 22 0.36 -4.46 26.95
N LEU A 23 -0.63 -5.05 26.27
CA LEU A 23 -0.35 -5.95 25.15
C LEU A 23 0.24 -5.20 23.95
N ALA A 24 -0.20 -3.96 23.69
CA ALA A 24 0.38 -3.13 22.64
C ALA A 24 1.87 -2.85 22.87
N GLU A 25 2.28 -2.56 24.11
CA GLU A 25 3.70 -2.37 24.49
C GLU A 25 4.53 -3.64 24.25
N LEU A 26 4.00 -4.82 24.60
CA LEU A 26 4.69 -6.09 24.35
C LEU A 26 4.85 -6.37 22.85
N LEU A 27 3.82 -6.06 22.05
CA LEU A 27 3.86 -6.26 20.60
C LEU A 27 4.83 -5.29 19.89
N ALA A 28 5.05 -4.10 20.45
CA ALA A 28 6.02 -3.16 19.91
C ALA A 28 7.46 -3.73 19.89
N ALA A 29 7.79 -4.66 20.80
CA ALA A 29 9.10 -5.31 20.86
C ALA A 29 9.39 -6.26 19.68
N ILE A 30 8.35 -6.75 19.00
CA ILE A 30 8.46 -7.65 17.84
C ILE A 30 8.10 -6.97 16.51
N GLU A 31 7.82 -5.67 16.54
CA GLU A 31 7.46 -4.91 15.35
C GLU A 31 8.70 -4.68 14.47
N ASN A 32 8.60 -5.04 13.20
CA ASN A 32 9.62 -4.70 12.22
C ASN A 32 9.34 -3.29 11.64
N HIS A 33 10.28 -2.36 11.83
CA HIS A 33 10.12 -0.96 11.41
C HIS A 33 9.98 -0.79 9.89
N GLU A 34 10.70 -1.58 9.10
CA GLU A 34 10.60 -1.55 7.64
C GLU A 34 9.21 -2.04 7.20
N ALA A 35 8.76 -3.18 7.70
CA ALA A 35 7.43 -3.72 7.40
C ALA A 35 6.31 -2.76 7.82
N LYS A 36 6.48 -2.04 8.94
CA LYS A 36 5.55 -0.98 9.37
C LYS A 36 5.51 0.17 8.36
N ALA A 37 6.66 0.65 7.90
CA ALA A 37 6.74 1.76 6.94
C ALA A 37 6.14 1.36 5.58
N VAL A 38 6.50 0.19 5.07
CA VAL A 38 5.97 -0.41 3.83
C VAL A 38 4.45 -0.58 3.92
N SER A 39 3.95 -1.23 4.98
CA SER A 39 2.51 -1.46 5.14
C SER A 39 1.69 -0.18 5.25
N LYS A 40 2.23 0.88 5.87
CA LYS A 40 1.56 2.18 5.93
C LYS A 40 1.38 2.80 4.54
N ALA A 41 2.41 2.76 3.70
CA ALA A 41 2.33 3.29 2.34
C ALA A 41 1.36 2.48 1.47
N GLU A 42 1.46 1.15 1.49
CA GLU A 42 0.62 0.27 0.68
C GLU A 42 -0.86 0.30 1.11
N ARG A 43 -1.15 0.38 2.42
CA ARG A 43 -2.52 0.54 2.92
C ARG A 43 -3.11 1.90 2.56
N ALA A 44 -2.32 2.97 2.61
CA ALA A 44 -2.78 4.30 2.21
C ALA A 44 -3.08 4.37 0.71
N LEU A 45 -2.25 3.72 -0.13
CA LEU A 45 -2.50 3.52 -1.55
C LEU A 45 -3.85 2.82 -1.79
N LEU A 46 -4.06 1.68 -1.13
CA LEU A 46 -5.29 0.90 -1.28
C LEU A 46 -6.52 1.68 -0.81
N ALA A 47 -6.42 2.38 0.32
CA ALA A 47 -7.51 3.21 0.85
C ALA A 47 -7.89 4.36 -0.08
N ALA A 48 -6.92 4.99 -0.76
CA ALA A 48 -7.19 6.08 -1.70
C ALA A 48 -7.84 5.58 -3.01
N LEU A 49 -7.53 4.36 -3.43
CA LEU A 49 -8.12 3.71 -4.60
C LEU A 49 -9.56 3.25 -4.35
N ASP A 50 -9.94 3.01 -3.08
CA ASP A 50 -11.32 2.66 -2.68
C ASP A 50 -11.88 1.45 -3.45
N GLY A 51 -10.99 0.51 -3.78
CA GLY A 51 -11.34 -0.73 -4.49
C GLY A 51 -11.76 -1.84 -3.53
N SER A 52 -12.51 -2.81 -4.05
CA SER A 52 -12.87 -4.01 -3.32
C SER A 52 -11.75 -5.05 -3.34
N CYS A 53 -11.89 -6.14 -2.58
CA CYS A 53 -10.97 -7.28 -2.66
C CYS A 53 -10.92 -7.95 -4.05
N ARG A 54 -11.83 -7.58 -4.97
CA ARG A 54 -11.89 -8.11 -6.34
C ARG A 54 -11.31 -7.16 -7.38
N THR A 55 -11.06 -5.91 -7.01
CA THR A 55 -10.47 -4.92 -7.92
C THR A 55 -9.00 -5.27 -8.21
N PRO A 56 -8.56 -5.37 -9.48
CA PRO A 56 -7.18 -5.69 -9.81
C PRO A 56 -6.23 -4.53 -9.47
N ILE A 57 -5.78 -4.49 -8.21
CA ILE A 57 -4.89 -3.47 -7.64
C ILE A 57 -3.60 -4.13 -7.16
N GLY A 58 -2.47 -3.53 -7.49
CA GLY A 58 -1.16 -3.88 -6.95
C GLY A 58 -0.56 -2.73 -6.12
N GLY A 59 0.18 -3.07 -5.08
CA GLY A 59 0.88 -2.12 -4.23
C GLY A 59 2.14 -2.76 -3.67
N TYR A 60 3.30 -2.16 -3.96
CA TYR A 60 4.59 -2.69 -3.52
C TYR A 60 5.55 -1.56 -3.14
N ALA A 61 5.79 -1.42 -1.84
CA ALA A 61 6.76 -0.48 -1.29
C ALA A 61 8.04 -1.18 -0.84
N ARG A 62 9.17 -0.48 -0.95
CA ARG A 62 10.46 -0.93 -0.42
C ARG A 62 11.16 0.21 0.27
N LEU A 63 11.76 -0.06 1.42
CA LEU A 63 12.68 0.87 2.07
C LEU A 63 14.03 0.79 1.36
N LEU A 64 14.51 1.92 0.87
CA LEU A 64 15.79 2.05 0.20
C LEU A 64 16.91 2.35 1.22
N PRO A 65 18.19 2.08 0.89
CA PRO A 65 19.32 2.34 1.79
C PRO A 65 19.50 3.81 2.21
N ASP A 66 18.92 4.75 1.46
CA ASP A 66 18.94 6.18 1.74
C ASP A 66 17.82 6.65 2.70
N GLY A 67 17.00 5.72 3.20
CA GLY A 67 15.88 5.99 4.11
C GLY A 67 14.58 6.41 3.41
N ASN A 68 14.54 6.40 2.07
CA ASN A 68 13.31 6.66 1.33
C ASN A 68 12.49 5.38 1.11
N LEU A 69 11.17 5.51 1.07
CA LEU A 69 10.28 4.48 0.54
C LEU A 69 10.09 4.70 -0.95
N HIS A 70 10.33 3.67 -1.74
CA HIS A 70 9.90 3.60 -3.13
C HIS A 70 8.63 2.77 -3.23
N LEU A 71 7.52 3.38 -3.62
CA LEU A 71 6.22 2.73 -3.75
C LEU A 71 5.85 2.59 -5.23
N THR A 72 5.49 1.39 -5.66
CA THR A 72 4.85 1.11 -6.95
C THR A 72 3.40 0.75 -6.73
N GLY A 73 2.50 1.42 -7.45
CA GLY A 73 1.07 1.14 -7.47
C GLY A 73 0.59 0.77 -8.87
N LEU A 74 -0.43 -0.08 -8.94
CA LEU A 74 -1.02 -0.54 -10.18
C LEU A 74 -2.54 -0.65 -10.07
N THR A 75 -3.23 -0.28 -11.15
CA THR A 75 -4.65 -0.60 -11.37
C THR A 75 -4.80 -1.21 -12.76
N ALA A 76 -5.67 -2.21 -12.92
CA ALA A 76 -5.90 -2.86 -14.19
C ALA A 76 -7.34 -3.35 -14.35
N ARG A 77 -7.75 -3.60 -15.59
CA ARG A 77 -8.97 -4.38 -15.85
C ARG A 77 -8.70 -5.88 -15.74
N PRO A 78 -9.69 -6.70 -15.34
CA PRO A 78 -9.52 -8.15 -15.22
C PRO A 78 -9.12 -8.85 -16.53
N ASP A 79 -9.57 -8.30 -17.67
CA ASP A 79 -9.25 -8.81 -19.01
C ASP A 79 -7.89 -8.31 -19.55
N GLY A 80 -7.19 -7.45 -18.81
CA GLY A 80 -5.92 -6.85 -19.21
C GLY A 80 -6.01 -5.76 -20.28
N SER A 81 -7.22 -5.38 -20.72
CA SER A 81 -7.41 -4.32 -21.74
C SER A 81 -6.97 -2.94 -21.26
N PHE A 82 -6.83 -2.75 -19.95
CA PHE A 82 -6.27 -1.57 -19.34
C PHE A 82 -5.31 -1.95 -18.22
N LEU A 83 -4.18 -1.23 -18.14
CA LEU A 83 -3.22 -1.30 -17.04
C LEU A 83 -2.56 0.06 -16.87
N LEU A 84 -2.63 0.61 -15.67
CA LEU A 84 -1.88 1.81 -15.27
C LEU A 84 -0.97 1.46 -14.09
N LYS A 85 0.34 1.67 -14.29
CA LYS A 85 1.38 1.46 -13.27
C LYS A 85 2.15 2.76 -13.06
N ARG A 86 2.35 3.15 -11.80
CA ARG A 86 3.15 4.31 -11.41
C ARG A 86 4.01 3.99 -10.21
N SER A 87 5.07 4.77 -10.05
CA SER A 87 5.94 4.67 -8.89
C SER A 87 6.36 6.05 -8.43
N GLU A 88 6.46 6.21 -7.11
CA GLU A 88 6.92 7.43 -6.46
C GLU A 88 7.85 7.08 -5.31
N THR A 89 8.69 8.05 -4.94
CA THR A 89 9.66 7.89 -3.85
C THR A 89 9.55 9.09 -2.92
N ALA A 90 9.49 8.84 -1.62
CA ALA A 90 9.50 9.87 -0.58
C ALA A 90 10.21 9.36 0.68
N ASN A 91 10.45 10.25 1.65
CA ASN A 91 11.00 9.85 2.94
C ASN A 91 10.08 8.83 3.62
N ALA A 92 10.64 7.83 4.32
CA ALA A 92 9.83 6.82 5.02
C ALA A 92 8.87 7.40 6.07
N ALA A 93 9.18 8.58 6.63
CA ALA A 93 8.27 9.31 7.53
C ALA A 93 6.96 9.74 6.83
N ASP A 94 7.00 9.93 5.51
CA ASP A 94 5.86 10.34 4.68
C ASP A 94 5.09 9.15 4.08
N ALA A 95 5.31 7.92 4.55
CA ALA A 95 4.73 6.69 3.99
C ALA A 95 3.23 6.81 3.65
N VAL A 96 2.44 7.32 4.60
CA VAL A 96 0.98 7.48 4.41
C VAL A 96 0.65 8.51 3.33
N ARG A 97 1.36 9.63 3.31
CA ARG A 97 1.18 10.70 2.32
C ARG A 97 1.56 10.19 0.92
N LEU A 98 2.72 9.53 0.79
CA LEU A 98 3.18 8.89 -0.45
C LEU A 98 2.13 7.91 -1.00
N GLY A 99 1.59 7.04 -0.14
CA GLY A 99 0.54 6.09 -0.54
C GLY A 99 -0.73 6.77 -1.01
N ALA A 100 -1.23 7.75 -0.25
CA ALA A 100 -2.45 8.48 -0.58
C ALA A 100 -2.31 9.28 -1.89
N GLU A 101 -1.19 9.97 -2.11
CA GLU A 101 -0.91 10.75 -3.31
C GLU A 101 -0.83 9.86 -4.55
N LEU A 102 -0.08 8.76 -4.48
CA LEU A 102 0.02 7.80 -5.59
C LEU A 102 -1.33 7.15 -5.89
N GLY A 103 -2.11 6.78 -4.86
CA GLY A 103 -3.43 6.19 -5.02
C GLY A 103 -4.43 7.16 -5.65
N ALA A 104 -4.46 8.40 -5.18
CA ALA A 104 -5.25 9.45 -5.81
C ALA A 104 -4.81 9.68 -7.26
N SER A 105 -3.50 9.63 -7.54
CA SER A 105 -2.98 9.80 -8.89
C SER A 105 -3.40 8.66 -9.82
N LEU A 106 -3.39 7.41 -9.35
CA LEU A 106 -3.89 6.28 -10.11
C LEU A 106 -5.40 6.39 -10.33
N ARG A 107 -6.18 6.68 -9.28
CA ARG A 107 -7.64 6.81 -9.38
C ARG A 107 -8.08 7.88 -10.39
N ARG A 108 -7.39 9.03 -10.42
CA ARG A 108 -7.70 10.11 -11.38
C ARG A 108 -7.52 9.69 -12.83
N ASP A 109 -6.50 8.88 -13.11
CA ASP A 109 -6.08 8.54 -14.47
C ASP A 109 -6.50 7.13 -14.90
N SER A 110 -7.28 6.45 -14.05
CA SER A 110 -7.87 5.15 -14.31
C SER A 110 -9.35 5.28 -14.68
N PRO A 111 -9.83 4.49 -15.67
CA PRO A 111 -11.24 4.38 -15.97
C PRO A 111 -12.07 4.06 -14.72
N SER A 112 -13.17 4.77 -14.52
CA SER A 112 -13.98 4.65 -13.30
C SER A 112 -14.61 3.27 -13.13
N ASP A 113 -14.86 2.55 -14.23
CA ASP A 113 -15.39 1.18 -14.25
C ASP A 113 -14.48 0.16 -13.56
N ILE A 114 -13.20 0.46 -13.37
CA ILE A 114 -12.29 -0.42 -12.63
C ILE A 114 -12.71 -0.52 -11.15
N PHE A 115 -13.26 0.55 -10.59
CA PHE A 115 -13.60 0.63 -9.16
C PHE A 115 -15.09 0.37 -8.87
N LEU A 116 -15.88 0.05 -9.90
CA LEU A 116 -17.28 -0.34 -9.74
C LEU A 116 -17.34 -1.86 -9.58
N ASP A 117 -17.77 -2.32 -8.40
CA ASP A 117 -18.19 -3.71 -8.21
C ASP A 117 -19.50 -3.99 -8.95
#